data_AF-E6PKQ0-F1
#
_entry.id   AF-E6PKQ0-F1
#
_cell.length_a   1.000
_cell.length_b   1.000
_cell.length_c   1.000
_cell.angle_alpha   90.00
_cell.angle_beta   90.00
_cell.angle_gamma   90.00
#
_symmetry.space_group_name_H-M   'P 1'
#
loop_
_entity.id
_entity.type
_entity.pdbx_description
1 polymer ?
#
loop_
_entity_poly.entity_id
_entity_poly.type
_entity_poly.pdbx_seq_one_letter_code
_entity_poly.pdbx_strand_id
1 'polypeptide(L)'
;MVIDMNEAQVRTVVQVRQILEGTQELEFRAGEDDEGRYRWIDEVLRRLGYRQLGRSDRGAVLAYLQRLSGYSRAQVTRLVGRWVDGQSLVKQYRAPEHAFARRYTAADVALLADVDRAMGTLSGPATACVLRRQRGVLLKCCALARHDRLPVQ
;
A
#
# COMPACT_ATOMS: atom_id res chain seq x y z
N MET A 1 -23.16 18.68 3.64
CA MET A 1 -24.49 18.95 4.25
C MET A 1 -24.68 17.81 5.23
N VAL A 2 -24.42 18.05 6.51
CA VAL A 2 -24.38 17.00 7.53
C VAL A 2 -25.79 16.58 7.84
N ILE A 3 -26.12 15.31 7.60
CA ILE A 3 -27.28 14.72 8.22
C ILE A 3 -26.92 13.29 8.65
N ASP A 4 -27.14 13.11 9.96
CA ASP A 4 -26.67 12.05 10.85
C ASP A 4 -27.07 10.63 10.40
N MET A 5 -26.24 9.64 10.74
CA MET A 5 -26.38 8.23 10.36
C MET A 5 -27.05 7.46 11.50
N ASN A 6 -28.33 7.10 11.36
CA ASN A 6 -29.07 6.32 12.35
C ASN A 6 -28.81 4.79 12.22
N GLU A 7 -27.54 4.38 12.04
CA GLU A 7 -27.16 2.95 12.03
C GLU A 7 -26.87 2.42 13.45
N ALA A 8 -26.92 3.27 14.47
CA ALA A 8 -26.72 2.90 15.87
C ALA A 8 -27.69 1.82 16.39
N GLN A 9 -28.73 1.50 15.62
CA GLN A 9 -29.72 0.46 15.90
C GLN A 9 -29.27 -0.96 15.49
N VAL A 10 -28.29 -1.09 14.58
CA VAL A 10 -27.78 -2.40 14.13
C VAL A 10 -26.76 -2.91 15.13
N ARG A 11 -27.23 -3.74 16.07
CA ARG A 11 -26.43 -4.30 17.17
C ARG A 11 -26.20 -5.80 17.05
N THR A 12 -26.92 -6.47 16.15
CA THR A 12 -26.88 -7.93 16.04
C THR A 12 -26.65 -8.38 14.60
N VAL A 13 -26.06 -9.56 14.44
CA VAL A 13 -25.86 -10.18 13.11
C VAL A 13 -27.20 -10.53 12.45
N VAL A 14 -28.26 -10.77 13.23
CA VAL A 14 -29.60 -11.02 12.70
C VAL A 14 -30.13 -9.78 11.97
N GLN A 15 -30.01 -8.59 12.56
CA GLN A 15 -30.38 -7.34 11.91
C GLN A 15 -29.53 -7.10 10.65
N VAL A 16 -28.23 -7.41 10.72
CA VAL A 16 -27.36 -7.33 9.53
C VAL A 16 -27.92 -8.18 8.38
N ARG A 17 -28.40 -9.39 8.65
CA ARG A 17 -29.01 -10.25 7.63
C ARG A 17 -30.32 -9.68 7.09
N GLN A 18 -31.20 -9.19 7.97
CA GLN A 18 -32.46 -8.55 7.56
C GLN A 18 -32.22 -7.34 6.63
N ILE A 19 -31.17 -6.56 6.88
CA ILE A 19 -30.77 -5.45 6.01
C ILE A 19 -30.27 -5.95 4.65
N LEU A 20 -29.46 -7.03 4.65
CA LEU A 20 -28.96 -7.62 3.42
C LEU A 20 -30.09 -8.21 2.56
N GLU A 21 -31.10 -8.80 3.21
CA GLU A 21 -32.33 -9.34 2.60
C GLU A 21 -33.29 -8.24 2.13
N GLY A 22 -33.03 -6.97 2.47
CA GLY A 22 -33.89 -5.84 2.12
C GLY A 22 -35.17 -5.76 2.95
N THR A 23 -35.25 -6.52 4.05
CA THR A 23 -36.39 -6.51 4.99
C THR A 23 -36.36 -5.29 5.91
N GLN A 24 -35.23 -4.59 5.99
CA GLN A 24 -35.07 -3.35 6.75
C GLN A 24 -34.47 -2.26 5.86
N GLU A 25 -35.16 -1.12 5.75
CA GLU A 25 -34.66 0.05 5.02
C GLU A 25 -33.68 0.84 5.90
N LEU A 26 -32.54 1.22 5.30
CA LEU A 26 -31.57 2.14 5.87
C LEU A 26 -31.43 3.31 4.89
N GLU A 27 -31.59 4.54 5.39
CA GLU A 27 -31.27 5.72 4.58
C GLU A 27 -29.75 5.80 4.37
N PHE A 28 -29.33 5.59 3.13
CA PHE A 28 -27.92 5.54 2.77
C PHE A 28 -27.36 6.96 2.62
N ARG A 29 -26.40 7.33 3.46
CA ARG A 29 -25.49 8.44 3.17
C ARG A 29 -24.06 7.92 3.15
N ALA A 30 -23.46 7.92 1.96
CA ALA A 30 -22.05 7.63 1.82
C ALA A 30 -21.26 8.61 2.70
N GLY A 31 -20.46 8.10 3.65
CA GLY A 31 -19.60 8.95 4.47
C GLY A 31 -18.78 9.88 3.59
N GLU A 32 -18.76 11.17 3.93
CA GLU A 32 -18.19 12.23 3.08
C GLU A 32 -16.67 12.05 2.83
N ASP A 33 -15.95 11.20 3.60
CA ASP A 33 -14.51 10.90 3.43
C ASP A 33 -14.07 9.48 3.88
N ASP A 34 -12.91 9.02 3.39
CA ASP A 34 -12.25 7.74 3.72
C ASP A 34 -12.04 7.53 5.22
N GLU A 35 -11.66 8.58 5.96
CA GLU A 35 -11.41 8.49 7.40
C GLU A 35 -12.70 8.16 8.17
N GLY A 36 -13.81 8.81 7.79
CA GLY A 36 -15.13 8.50 8.35
C GLY A 36 -15.55 7.06 8.07
N ARG A 37 -15.30 6.55 6.86
CA ARG A 37 -15.58 5.15 6.52
C ARG A 37 -14.75 4.18 7.34
N TYR A 38 -13.47 4.48 7.59
CA TYR A 38 -12.60 3.59 8.37
C TYR A 38 -13.01 3.55 9.84
N ARG A 39 -13.33 4.70 10.42
CA ARG A 39 -13.87 4.80 11.78
C ARG A 39 -15.17 4.01 11.91
N TRP A 40 -16.07 4.17 10.94
CA TRP A 40 -17.33 3.43 10.89
C TRP A 40 -17.11 1.91 10.86
N ILE A 41 -16.18 1.42 10.02
CA ILE A 41 -15.83 -0.01 9.97
C ILE A 41 -15.30 -0.49 11.33
N ASP A 42 -14.42 0.26 12.00
CA ASP A 42 -13.90 -0.07 13.33
C ASP A 42 -15.05 -0.19 14.36
N GLU A 43 -15.97 0.78 14.37
CA GLU A 43 -17.12 0.80 15.28
C GLU A 43 -18.07 -0.39 15.05
N VAL A 44 -18.38 -0.74 13.79
CA VAL A 44 -19.21 -1.91 13.44
C VAL A 44 -18.56 -3.21 13.89
N LEU A 45 -17.27 -3.40 13.59
CA LEU A 45 -16.55 -4.63 13.94
C LEU A 45 -16.45 -4.84 15.45
N ARG A 46 -16.25 -3.76 16.22
CA ARG A 46 -16.28 -3.78 17.69
C ARG A 46 -17.67 -4.10 18.21
N ARG A 47 -18.68 -3.39 17.72
CA ARG A 47 -20.08 -3.51 18.16
C ARG A 47 -20.65 -4.91 17.95
N LEU A 48 -20.32 -5.55 16.83
CA LEU A 48 -20.76 -6.91 16.49
C LEU A 48 -19.86 -8.01 17.04
N GLY A 49 -18.78 -7.65 17.77
CA GLY A 49 -17.85 -8.63 18.33
C GLY A 49 -17.21 -9.53 17.26
N TYR A 50 -16.80 -8.97 16.12
CA TYR A 50 -16.43 -9.74 14.91
C TYR A 50 -15.44 -10.89 15.15
N ARG A 51 -14.49 -10.74 16.08
CA ARG A 51 -13.52 -11.78 16.43
C ARG A 51 -14.17 -13.05 16.99
N GLN A 52 -15.32 -12.92 17.66
CA GLN A 52 -16.05 -14.00 18.32
C GLN A 52 -17.07 -14.67 17.39
N LEU A 53 -17.35 -14.07 16.22
CA LEU A 53 -18.33 -14.58 15.28
C LEU A 53 -17.86 -15.85 14.56
N GLY A 54 -18.81 -16.76 14.31
CA GLY A 54 -18.63 -17.93 13.46
C GLY A 54 -18.47 -17.58 11.99
N ARG A 55 -18.06 -18.56 11.17
CA ARG A 55 -17.73 -18.34 9.75
C ARG A 55 -18.88 -17.76 8.93
N SER A 56 -20.11 -18.23 9.15
CA SER A 56 -21.32 -17.75 8.46
C SER A 56 -21.60 -16.28 8.79
N ASP A 57 -21.55 -15.94 10.07
CA ASP A 57 -21.84 -14.59 10.59
C ASP A 57 -20.78 -13.58 10.14
N ARG A 58 -19.50 -13.99 10.10
CA ARG A 58 -18.44 -13.17 9.50
C ARG A 58 -18.72 -12.83 8.04
N GLY A 59 -19.27 -13.78 7.28
CA GLY A 59 -19.68 -13.57 5.89
C GLY A 59 -20.77 -12.51 5.75
N ALA A 60 -21.79 -12.56 6.61
CA ALA A 60 -22.85 -11.56 6.63
C ALA A 60 -22.30 -10.16 6.96
N VAL A 61 -21.42 -10.05 7.96
CA VAL A 61 -20.79 -8.76 8.30
C VAL A 61 -19.93 -8.23 7.15
N LEU A 62 -19.17 -9.08 6.45
CA LEU A 62 -18.38 -8.64 5.29
C LEU A 62 -19.26 -8.11 4.15
N ALA A 63 -20.37 -8.79 3.85
CA ALA A 63 -21.33 -8.34 2.83
C ALA A 63 -21.97 -7.01 3.22
N TYR A 64 -22.28 -6.84 4.49
CA TYR A 64 -22.81 -5.60 5.06
C TYR A 64 -21.84 -4.43 4.93
N LEU A 65 -20.60 -4.63 5.38
CA LEU A 65 -19.53 -3.65 5.25
C LEU A 65 -19.29 -3.28 3.79
N GLN A 66 -19.30 -4.24 2.87
CA GLN A 66 -19.16 -4.01 1.44
C GLN A 66 -20.29 -3.13 0.90
N ARG A 67 -21.54 -3.47 1.21
CA ARG A 67 -22.73 -2.76 0.71
C ARG A 67 -22.78 -1.31 1.20
N LEU A 68 -22.41 -1.07 2.47
CA LEU A 68 -22.55 0.26 3.08
C LEU A 68 -21.32 1.15 2.94
N SER A 69 -20.10 0.60 2.92
CA SER A 69 -18.91 1.43 2.69
C SER A 69 -18.73 1.84 1.24
N GLY A 70 -19.30 1.08 0.30
CA GLY A 70 -19.04 1.22 -1.13
C GLY A 70 -17.68 0.66 -1.58
N TYR A 71 -16.91 0.07 -0.67
CA TYR A 71 -15.63 -0.56 -1.00
C TYR A 71 -15.82 -1.91 -1.69
N SER A 72 -14.83 -2.28 -2.50
CA SER A 72 -14.79 -3.63 -3.07
C SER A 72 -14.62 -4.70 -1.99
N ARG A 73 -15.07 -5.92 -2.29
CA ARG A 73 -14.88 -7.09 -1.40
C ARG A 73 -13.43 -7.26 -0.95
N ALA A 74 -12.47 -7.08 -1.86
CA ALA A 74 -11.05 -7.23 -1.57
C ALA A 74 -10.57 -6.17 -0.56
N GLN A 75 -11.00 -4.92 -0.73
CA GLN A 75 -10.65 -3.82 0.18
C GLN A 75 -11.26 -4.02 1.57
N VAL A 76 -12.53 -4.42 1.66
CA VAL A 76 -13.16 -4.76 2.94
C VAL A 76 -12.40 -5.89 3.63
N THR A 77 -12.09 -6.96 2.91
CA THR A 77 -11.34 -8.10 3.46
C THR A 77 -9.98 -7.67 4.01
N ARG A 78 -9.25 -6.81 3.28
CA ARG A 78 -7.98 -6.25 3.73
C ARG A 78 -8.13 -5.39 4.99
N LEU A 79 -9.13 -4.50 5.03
CA LEU A 79 -9.37 -3.64 6.21
C LEU A 79 -9.74 -4.47 7.43
N VAL A 80 -10.64 -5.44 7.28
CA VAL A 80 -11.02 -6.35 8.37
C VAL A 80 -9.83 -7.18 8.84
N GLY A 81 -8.97 -7.65 7.92
CA GLY A 81 -7.72 -8.33 8.29
C GLY A 81 -6.82 -7.47 9.18
N ARG A 82 -6.54 -6.23 8.74
CA ARG A 82 -5.77 -5.25 9.54
C ARG A 82 -6.37 -5.03 10.93
N TRP A 83 -7.69 -4.91 11.01
CA TRP A 83 -8.41 -4.73 12.27
C TRP A 83 -8.31 -5.96 13.18
N VAL A 84 -8.43 -7.17 12.62
CA VAL A 84 -8.25 -8.42 13.34
C VAL A 84 -6.83 -8.50 13.93
N ASP A 85 -5.82 -8.08 13.15
CA ASP A 85 -4.42 -8.00 13.56
C ASP A 85 -4.13 -6.88 14.58
N GLY A 86 -5.15 -6.11 15.00
CA GLY A 86 -5.03 -5.05 16.00
C GLY A 86 -4.46 -3.74 15.46
N GLN A 87 -4.35 -3.60 14.13
CA GLN A 87 -3.88 -2.36 13.53
C GLN A 87 -4.99 -1.31 13.52
N SER A 88 -4.63 -0.06 13.81
CA SER A 88 -5.56 1.05 13.66
C SER A 88 -5.95 1.26 12.20
N LEU A 89 -7.26 1.41 11.95
CA LEU A 89 -7.81 1.71 10.64
C LEU A 89 -7.67 3.22 10.36
N VAL A 90 -6.43 3.63 10.12
CA VAL A 90 -6.08 4.96 9.59
C VAL A 90 -5.53 4.84 8.18
N LYS A 91 -5.69 5.91 7.41
CA LYS A 91 -5.09 6.04 6.08
C LYS A 91 -3.57 6.16 6.25
N GLN A 92 -2.87 5.08 5.92
CA GLN A 92 -1.40 5.01 6.04
C GLN A 92 -0.69 5.55 4.79
N TYR A 93 -1.42 5.74 3.68
CA TYR A 93 -0.83 6.29 2.47
C TYR A 93 -0.63 7.80 2.63
N ARG A 94 0.63 8.21 2.72
CA ARG A 94 1.05 9.58 2.44
C ARG A 94 1.60 9.63 1.02
N ALA A 95 1.24 10.69 0.29
CA ALA A 95 1.92 10.99 -0.96
C ALA A 95 3.43 11.12 -0.68
N PRO A 96 4.31 10.53 -1.48
CA PRO A 96 5.74 10.72 -1.31
C PRO A 96 6.06 12.22 -1.48
N GLU A 97 6.75 12.83 -0.50
CA GLU A 97 7.12 14.26 -0.57
C GLU A 97 7.89 14.61 -1.85
N HIS A 98 8.62 13.63 -2.41
CA HIS A 98 9.34 13.76 -3.67
C HIS A 98 9.10 12.57 -4.61
N ALA A 99 7.85 12.37 -5.04
CA ALA A 99 7.48 11.26 -5.92
C ALA A 99 8.30 11.16 -7.23
N PHE A 100 8.94 12.26 -7.65
CA PHE A 100 9.77 12.34 -8.86
C PHE A 100 11.09 13.10 -8.64
N ALA A 101 11.75 12.92 -7.49
CA ALA A 101 13.08 13.48 -7.30
C ALA A 101 14.02 13.04 -8.44
N ARG A 102 14.56 14.00 -9.18
CA ARG A 102 15.47 13.72 -10.29
C ARG A 102 16.80 13.21 -9.75
N ARG A 103 17.07 11.90 -9.93
CA ARG A 103 18.31 11.26 -9.49
C ARG A 103 19.50 11.56 -10.41
N TYR A 104 19.26 11.71 -11.71
CA TYR A 104 20.29 11.91 -12.73
C TYR A 104 20.27 13.33 -13.27
N THR A 105 21.41 14.01 -13.18
CA THR A 105 21.64 15.31 -13.78
C THR A 105 21.65 15.21 -15.31
N ALA A 106 21.65 16.36 -16.01
CA ALA A 106 21.82 16.37 -17.46
C ALA A 106 23.17 15.74 -17.89
N ALA A 107 24.23 15.95 -17.09
CA ALA A 107 25.54 15.37 -17.32
C ALA A 107 25.52 13.84 -17.19
N ASP A 108 24.83 13.31 -16.18
CA ASP A 108 24.70 11.85 -16.01
C ASP A 108 23.97 11.20 -17.21
N VAL A 109 22.93 11.86 -17.72
CA VAL A 109 22.18 11.37 -18.89
C VAL A 109 23.04 11.39 -20.16
N ALA A 110 23.82 12.45 -20.38
CA ALA A 110 24.76 12.53 -21.50
C ALA A 110 25.82 11.42 -21.41
N LEU A 111 26.39 11.21 -20.23
CA LEU A 111 27.36 10.14 -20.00
C LEU A 111 26.77 8.75 -20.26
N LEU A 112 25.53 8.48 -19.83
CA LEU A 112 24.86 7.22 -20.10
C LEU A 112 24.65 6.99 -21.60
N ALA A 113 24.32 8.03 -22.37
CA ALA A 113 24.16 7.94 -23.82
C ALA A 113 25.50 7.63 -24.52
N ASP A 114 26.60 8.22 -24.06
CA ASP A 114 27.92 7.94 -24.60
C ASP A 114 28.38 6.51 -24.28
N VAL A 115 28.11 6.02 -23.07
CA VAL A 115 28.36 4.63 -22.68
C VAL A 115 27.55 3.66 -23.53
N ASP A 116 26.27 3.95 -23.76
CA ASP A 116 25.40 3.10 -24.58
C ASP A 116 25.92 2.99 -26.02
N ARG A 117 26.35 4.12 -26.60
CA ARG A 117 26.98 4.17 -27.93
C ARG A 117 28.29 3.37 -27.96
N ALA A 118 29.15 3.54 -26.96
CA ALA A 118 30.43 2.83 -26.86
C ALA A 118 30.27 1.31 -26.69
N MET A 119 29.17 0.88 -26.06
CA MET A 119 28.86 -0.53 -25.83
C MET A 119 28.09 -1.18 -27.00
N GLY A 120 27.75 -0.43 -28.05
CA GLY A 120 27.00 -0.95 -29.19
C GLY A 120 25.52 -1.16 -28.91
N THR A 121 24.90 -0.28 -28.10
CA THR A 121 23.45 -0.28 -27.82
C THR A 121 22.92 -1.60 -27.25
N LEU A 122 23.64 -2.15 -26.27
CA LEU A 122 23.19 -3.35 -25.56
C LEU A 122 21.90 -3.08 -24.79
N SER A 123 21.18 -4.14 -24.43
CA SER A 123 20.05 -3.99 -23.51
C SER A 123 20.51 -3.39 -22.17
N GLY A 124 19.69 -2.54 -21.56
CA GLY A 124 20.00 -1.91 -20.28
C GLY A 124 20.53 -2.86 -19.19
N PRO A 125 19.95 -4.07 -19.01
CA PRO A 125 20.49 -5.08 -18.10
C PRO A 125 21.90 -5.57 -18.45
N ALA A 126 22.21 -5.76 -19.74
CA ALA A 126 23.52 -6.18 -20.20
C ALA A 126 24.57 -5.08 -19.95
N THR A 127 24.26 -3.84 -20.30
CA THR A 127 25.11 -2.67 -20.00
C THR A 127 25.40 -2.57 -18.50
N ALA A 128 24.37 -2.71 -17.65
CA ALA A 128 24.53 -2.69 -16.19
C ALA A 128 25.43 -3.83 -15.67
N CYS A 129 25.31 -5.03 -16.24
CA CYS A 129 26.14 -6.17 -15.87
C CYS A 129 27.63 -5.91 -16.17
N VAL A 130 27.93 -5.42 -17.38
CA VAL A 130 29.30 -5.09 -17.80
C VAL A 130 29.90 -3.99 -16.93
N LEU A 131 29.18 -2.88 -16.73
CA LEU A 131 29.67 -1.76 -15.91
C LEU A 131 29.94 -2.15 -14.46
N ARG A 132 29.11 -3.01 -13.85
CA ARG A 132 29.36 -3.53 -12.50
C ARG A 132 30.65 -4.34 -12.42
N ARG A 133 30.92 -5.18 -13.43
CA ARG A 133 32.17 -5.96 -13.52
C ARG A 133 33.39 -5.06 -13.69
N GLN A 134 33.33 -4.12 -14.64
CA GLN A 134 34.40 -3.14 -14.89
C GLN A 134 34.72 -2.31 -13.64
N ARG A 135 33.69 -1.82 -12.94
CA ARG A 135 33.87 -1.10 -11.68
C ARG A 135 34.60 -1.94 -10.63
N GLY A 136 34.28 -3.24 -10.53
CA GLY A 136 34.98 -4.15 -9.62
C GLY A 136 36.47 -4.29 -9.94
N VAL A 137 36.84 -4.38 -11.22
CA VAL A 137 38.25 -4.43 -11.66
C VAL A 137 38.96 -3.12 -11.37
N LEU A 138 38.33 -1.98 -11.72
CA LEU A 138 38.88 -0.65 -11.46
C LEU A 138 39.19 -0.44 -9.97
N LEU A 139 38.24 -0.78 -9.09
CA LEU A 139 38.42 -0.65 -7.65
C LEU A 139 39.56 -1.53 -7.11
N LYS A 140 39.72 -2.75 -7.65
CA LYS A 140 40.84 -3.63 -7.31
C LYS A 140 42.17 -3.04 -7.77
N CYS A 141 42.30 -2.62 -9.03
CA CYS A 141 43.53 -2.01 -9.54
C CYS A 141 43.91 -0.73 -8.78
N CYS A 142 42.93 0.11 -8.44
CA CYS A 142 43.16 1.30 -7.62
C CYS A 142 43.53 0.99 -6.16
N ALA A 143 43.17 -0.18 -5.64
CA ALA A 143 43.62 -0.63 -4.32
C ALA A 143 45.07 -1.13 -4.36
N LEU A 144 45.44 -1.93 -5.36
CA LEU A 144 46.83 -2.37 -5.55
C LEU A 144 47.77 -1.18 -5.83
N ALA A 145 47.39 -0.26 -6.73
CA ALA A 145 48.20 0.90 -7.06
C ALA A 145 48.40 1.90 -5.90
N ARG A 146 47.60 1.80 -4.82
CA ARG A 146 47.78 2.56 -3.57
C ARG A 146 48.72 1.86 -2.59
N HIS A 147 48.82 0.53 -2.63
CA HIS A 147 49.79 -0.23 -1.84
C HIS A 147 51.22 -0.14 -2.40
N ASP A 148 51.38 -0.06 -3.72
CA ASP A 148 52.70 0.04 -4.39
C ASP A 148 53.34 1.45 -4.33
N ARG A 149 52.72 2.42 -3.65
CA ARG A 149 53.25 3.79 -3.44
C ARG A 149 53.77 4.04 -2.01
N LEU A 150 54.26 3.02 -1.31
CA LEU A 150 55.03 3.23 -0.08
C LEU A 150 56.52 3.31 -0.43
N PRO A 151 57.26 4.36 0.01
CA PRO A 151 58.63 4.60 -0.42
C PRO A 151 59.57 3.55 0.17
N VAL A 152 60.43 2.99 -0.70
CA VAL A 152 61.68 2.33 -0.32
C VAL A 152 62.55 3.37 0.39
N GLN A 153 62.98 3.07 1.62
CA GLN A 153 63.90 3.89 2.42
C GLN A 153 65.29 3.96 1.79
#